data_AF-A0A4Q1VFX0-F1
#
_entry.id   AF-A0A4Q1VFX0-F1
#
_cell.length_a   1.000
_cell.length_b   1.000
_cell.length_c   1.000
_cell.angle_alpha   90.00
_cell.angle_beta   90.00
_cell.angle_gamma   90.00
#
_symmetry.space_group_name_H-M   'P 1'
#
loop_
_entity.id
_entity.type
_entity.pdbx_description
1 polymer ?
#
loop_
_entity_poly.entity_id
_entity_poly.type
_entity_poly.pdbx_seq_one_letter_code
_entity_poly.pdbx_strand_id
1 'polypeptide(L)'
;MSFLSGTAAGEAWLQNFDTVDKPIAKKLLDGLLLISASEFNSKMTTQLAVIAACAREAGQVIALYAEREMAKADGNVLPLFPKTERGRARGHGVQPVLVSPNRQDVGSEGILAALISKFRNANPATVLSHPGPDDLRAKRVRKIVIVTDFIGSGKRACEMLEAFGNVASIQSWRSYGLIEFEVVCYSAAEWGAKTVADHRLKPTLTIYAACPVVSETFMGADLKAIEDLCRKYPKGSKWPMGFNATGSLIAFSHGIPNNAPQIFHSSLNGWRPLFQGRSTLMSELDQVADTSDHVVKQSTELLGVRNAREILHKQSGSVWTHTMLVLHAVRSGLQSIEGLSARTRLPIARVTEIVEVASIAGWLSPTRRLTKLGRRELRWKAAKHGALILARQDDELYFPTQLRAP
;
A
#
# COMPACT_ATOMS: atom_id res chain seq x y z
N MET A 1 10.50 11.91 -23.02
CA MET A 1 10.15 11.50 -21.64
C MET A 1 10.76 12.53 -20.71
N SER A 2 9.95 13.23 -19.92
CA SER A 2 10.46 14.21 -18.96
C SER A 2 10.69 13.50 -17.63
N PHE A 3 11.94 13.39 -17.21
CA PHE A 3 12.31 12.89 -15.89
C PHE A 3 12.49 14.07 -14.95
N LEU A 4 12.15 13.88 -13.66
CA LEU A 4 12.39 14.88 -12.61
C LEU A 4 13.83 15.36 -12.58
N SER A 5 14.80 14.47 -12.83
CA SER A 5 16.21 14.85 -12.85
C SER A 5 16.63 15.77 -13.99
N GLY A 6 15.77 15.97 -15.01
CA GLY A 6 15.99 16.89 -16.12
C GLY A 6 15.26 18.22 -15.98
N THR A 7 14.56 18.47 -14.86
CA THR A 7 13.95 19.78 -14.57
C THR A 7 14.96 20.69 -13.88
N ALA A 8 14.74 22.01 -13.94
CA ALA A 8 15.58 22.97 -13.24
C ALA A 8 15.61 22.70 -11.73
N ALA A 9 14.46 22.33 -11.15
CA ALA A 9 14.35 21.92 -9.75
C ALA A 9 15.17 20.65 -9.43
N GLY A 10 15.09 19.63 -10.28
CA GLY A 10 15.84 18.38 -10.10
C GLY A 10 17.33 18.58 -10.23
N GLU A 11 17.78 19.34 -11.24
CA GLU A 11 19.18 19.68 -11.43
C GLU A 11 19.73 20.48 -10.25
N ALA A 12 18.97 21.47 -9.74
CA ALA A 12 19.34 22.24 -8.57
C ALA A 12 19.46 21.36 -7.31
N TRP A 13 18.54 20.43 -7.10
CA TRP A 13 18.62 19.47 -5.99
C TRP A 13 19.82 18.52 -6.12
N LEU A 14 20.16 18.09 -7.33
CA LEU A 14 21.33 17.24 -7.60
C LEU A 14 22.66 17.96 -7.30
N GLN A 15 22.69 19.29 -7.26
CA GLN A 15 23.90 20.04 -6.84
C GLN A 15 24.22 19.91 -5.35
N ASN A 16 23.30 19.40 -4.52
CA ASN A 16 23.57 19.15 -3.10
C ASN A 16 24.52 17.97 -2.85
N PHE A 17 24.82 17.17 -3.88
CA PHE A 17 25.52 15.91 -3.75
C PHE A 17 26.97 15.99 -4.22
N ASP A 18 27.83 15.19 -3.59
CA ASP A 18 29.18 14.96 -4.06
C ASP A 18 29.15 14.33 -5.46
N THR A 19 30.16 14.59 -6.29
CA THR A 19 30.21 14.12 -7.69
C THR A 19 30.05 12.60 -7.82
N VAL A 20 30.55 11.84 -6.83
CA VAL A 20 30.44 10.37 -6.77
C VAL A 20 29.02 9.90 -6.49
N ASP A 21 28.23 10.69 -5.75
CA ASP A 21 26.89 10.33 -5.29
C ASP A 21 25.78 10.79 -6.26
N LYS A 22 26.07 11.81 -7.09
CA LYS A 22 25.13 12.35 -8.09
C LYS A 22 24.45 11.29 -8.97
N PRO A 23 25.16 10.26 -9.51
CA PRO A 23 24.51 9.24 -10.33
C PRO A 23 23.46 8.42 -9.57
N ILE A 24 23.71 8.09 -8.30
CA ILE A 24 22.76 7.34 -7.47
C ILE A 24 21.61 8.24 -7.02
N ALA A 25 21.89 9.50 -6.68
CA ALA A 25 20.86 10.49 -6.36
C ALA A 25 19.91 10.70 -7.54
N LYS A 26 20.43 10.75 -8.77
CA LYS A 26 19.63 10.82 -10.00
C LYS A 26 18.71 9.62 -10.16
N LYS A 27 19.23 8.40 -10.00
CA LYS A 27 18.41 7.17 -10.04
C LYS A 27 17.29 7.18 -9.01
N LEU A 28 17.59 7.63 -7.79
CA LEU A 28 16.61 7.74 -6.71
C LEU A 28 15.51 8.77 -7.05
N LEU A 29 15.90 9.92 -7.60
CA LEU A 29 14.97 10.98 -8.01
C LEU A 29 14.04 10.52 -9.14
N ASP A 30 14.58 9.83 -10.14
CA ASP A 30 13.80 9.32 -11.27
C ASP A 30 12.90 8.12 -10.89
N GLY A 31 13.13 7.52 -9.72
CA GLY A 31 12.25 6.52 -9.13
C GLY A 31 11.04 7.09 -8.39
N LEU A 32 10.95 8.42 -8.24
CA LEU A 32 9.84 9.08 -7.56
C LEU A 32 8.59 9.11 -8.44
N LEU A 33 7.50 8.54 -7.95
CA LEU A 33 6.19 8.62 -8.58
C LEU A 33 5.57 9.99 -8.30
N LEU A 34 5.25 10.75 -9.36
CA LEU A 34 4.62 12.05 -9.25
C LEU A 34 3.15 11.99 -9.62
N ILE A 35 2.31 12.60 -8.80
CA ILE A 35 0.86 12.64 -8.99
C ILE A 35 0.40 14.09 -9.07
N SER A 36 -0.22 14.48 -10.19
CA SER A 36 -0.74 15.83 -10.38
C SER A 36 -2.05 16.05 -9.62
N ALA A 37 -2.41 17.31 -9.41
CA ALA A 37 -3.66 17.67 -8.77
C ALA A 37 -4.88 17.18 -9.59
N SER A 38 -4.79 17.25 -10.92
CA SER A 38 -5.85 16.88 -11.84
C SER A 38 -6.10 15.37 -11.78
N GLU A 39 -5.04 14.57 -11.82
CA GLU A 39 -5.11 13.12 -11.73
C GLU A 39 -5.65 12.69 -10.37
N PHE A 40 -5.08 13.20 -9.27
CA PHE A 40 -5.53 12.86 -7.92
C PHE A 40 -7.04 13.09 -7.75
N ASN A 41 -7.52 14.28 -8.13
CA ASN A 41 -8.95 14.62 -8.02
C ASN A 41 -9.81 13.73 -8.90
N SER A 42 -9.41 13.51 -10.16
CA SER A 42 -10.15 12.67 -11.10
C SER A 42 -10.30 11.24 -10.57
N LYS A 43 -9.20 10.60 -10.19
CA LYS A 43 -9.18 9.19 -9.78
C LYS A 43 -9.89 8.97 -8.46
N MET A 44 -9.68 9.83 -7.46
CA MET A 44 -10.41 9.75 -6.20
C MET A 44 -11.92 9.95 -6.39
N THR A 45 -12.32 10.89 -7.26
CA THR A 45 -13.74 11.08 -7.60
C THR A 45 -14.34 9.84 -8.25
N THR A 46 -13.63 9.18 -9.16
CA THR A 46 -14.08 7.91 -9.76
C THR A 46 -14.26 6.81 -8.71
N GLN A 47 -13.31 6.64 -7.79
CA GLN A 47 -13.42 5.64 -6.71
C GLN A 47 -14.66 5.90 -5.83
N LEU A 48 -14.86 7.16 -5.42
CA LEU A 48 -16.04 7.54 -4.63
C LEU A 48 -17.36 7.37 -5.41
N ALA A 49 -17.35 7.61 -6.72
CA ALA A 49 -18.51 7.42 -7.59
C ALA A 49 -18.97 5.97 -7.63
N VAL A 50 -18.04 5.01 -7.70
CA VAL A 50 -18.35 3.58 -7.65
C VAL A 50 -19.02 3.22 -6.32
N ILE A 51 -18.47 3.67 -5.19
CA ILE A 51 -19.02 3.41 -3.86
C ILE A 51 -20.42 4.03 -3.71
N ALA A 52 -20.60 5.26 -4.19
CA ALA A 52 -21.88 5.94 -4.14
C ALA A 52 -22.93 5.29 -5.05
N ALA A 53 -22.54 4.76 -6.22
CA ALA A 53 -23.42 4.02 -7.11
C ALA A 53 -23.94 2.73 -6.44
N CYS A 54 -23.04 1.91 -5.88
CA CYS A 54 -23.42 0.71 -5.13
C CYS A 54 -24.36 1.03 -3.96
N ALA A 55 -24.06 2.10 -3.20
CA ALA A 55 -24.92 2.54 -2.11
C ALA A 55 -26.31 2.97 -2.60
N ARG A 56 -26.38 3.69 -3.72
CA ARG A 56 -27.64 4.13 -4.34
C ARG A 56 -28.50 2.94 -4.79
N GLU A 57 -27.89 1.96 -5.45
CA GLU A 57 -28.56 0.72 -5.87
C GLU A 57 -29.12 -0.06 -4.67
N ALA A 58 -28.40 -0.06 -3.55
CA ALA A 58 -28.86 -0.67 -2.31
C ALA A 58 -29.85 0.20 -1.50
N GLY A 59 -30.19 1.41 -1.96
CA GLY A 59 -31.04 2.35 -1.22
C GLY A 59 -30.42 2.85 0.09
N GLN A 60 -29.09 2.89 0.16
CA GLN A 60 -28.32 3.22 1.36
C GLN A 60 -27.70 4.61 1.29
N VAL A 61 -27.42 5.18 2.46
CA VAL A 61 -26.67 6.44 2.62
C VAL A 61 -25.29 6.14 3.18
N ILE A 62 -24.28 6.83 2.64
CA ILE A 62 -22.88 6.74 3.08
C ILE A 62 -22.42 8.05 3.71
N ALA A 63 -21.51 7.96 4.67
CA ALA A 63 -20.87 9.11 5.29
C ALA A 63 -19.37 9.13 4.94
N LEU A 64 -18.92 10.24 4.37
CA LEU A 64 -17.51 10.44 4.02
C LEU A 64 -16.82 11.32 5.06
N TYR A 65 -15.61 10.93 5.45
CA TYR A 65 -14.75 11.71 6.33
C TYR A 65 -13.33 11.77 5.77
N ALA A 66 -12.74 12.97 5.73
CA ALA A 66 -11.33 13.17 5.42
C ALA A 66 -10.48 12.64 6.58
N GLU A 67 -9.40 11.92 6.24
CA GLU A 67 -8.38 11.55 7.23
C GLU A 67 -7.81 12.82 7.88
N ARG A 68 -7.68 12.78 9.20
CA ARG A 68 -7.07 13.86 10.00
C ARG A 68 -6.38 13.29 11.22
N GLU A 69 -5.51 14.09 11.84
CA GLU A 69 -4.90 13.73 13.12
C GLU A 69 -5.96 13.67 14.23
N MET A 70 -5.91 12.62 15.04
CA MET A 70 -6.86 12.38 16.12
C MET A 70 -6.34 12.86 17.47
N ALA A 71 -7.22 13.46 18.26
CA ALA A 71 -6.92 13.89 19.62
C ALA A 71 -6.66 12.67 20.53
N LYS A 72 -5.71 12.82 21.45
CA LYS A 72 -5.31 11.76 22.38
C LYS A 72 -5.27 12.29 23.80
N ALA A 73 -5.63 11.43 24.75
CA ALA A 73 -5.46 11.65 26.18
C ALA A 73 -4.75 10.42 26.77
N ASP A 74 -3.68 10.64 27.54
CA ASP A 74 -2.88 9.58 28.15
C ASP A 74 -2.41 8.50 27.17
N GLY A 75 -2.07 8.92 25.94
CA GLY A 75 -1.65 8.04 24.85
C GLY A 75 -2.79 7.31 24.12
N ASN A 76 -4.02 7.38 24.63
CA ASN A 76 -5.19 6.74 24.04
C ASN A 76 -5.92 7.68 23.08
N VAL A 77 -6.46 7.11 22.00
CA VAL A 77 -7.24 7.87 21.02
C VAL A 77 -8.63 8.19 21.58
N LEU A 78 -8.99 9.47 21.58
CA LEU A 78 -10.32 9.92 22.01
C LEU A 78 -11.39 9.57 20.98
N PRO A 79 -12.67 9.41 21.39
CA PRO A 79 -13.75 9.19 20.43
C PRO A 79 -13.82 10.34 19.42
N LEU A 80 -14.23 10.03 18.19
CA LEU A 80 -14.33 11.04 17.14
C LEU A 80 -15.29 12.17 17.55
N PHE A 81 -16.39 11.81 18.22
CA PHE A 81 -17.36 12.75 18.76
C PHE A 81 -17.14 12.88 20.28
N PRO A 82 -16.91 14.09 20.82
CA PRO A 82 -16.64 14.27 22.24
C PRO A 82 -17.79 13.77 23.13
N LYS A 83 -17.46 13.17 24.29
CA LYS A 83 -18.43 12.68 25.30
C LYS A 83 -19.40 11.62 24.76
N THR A 84 -18.92 10.72 23.90
CA THR A 84 -19.73 9.66 23.28
C THR A 84 -19.24 8.24 23.57
N GLU A 85 -18.34 8.09 24.53
CA GLU A 85 -17.77 6.82 25.00
C GLU A 85 -18.83 5.93 25.66
N ARG A 86 -19.92 6.52 26.16
CA ARG A 86 -21.01 5.81 26.84
C ARG A 86 -22.37 6.31 26.36
N GLY A 87 -23.35 5.41 26.37
CA GLY A 87 -24.74 5.72 26.06
C GLY A 87 -24.97 6.13 24.61
N ARG A 88 -26.07 6.84 24.37
CA ARG A 88 -26.45 7.26 23.03
C ARG A 88 -25.69 8.52 22.61
N ALA A 89 -24.72 8.36 21.71
CA ALA A 89 -24.01 9.46 21.09
C ALA A 89 -24.97 10.49 20.45
N ARG A 90 -24.76 11.78 20.74
CA ARG A 90 -25.50 12.92 20.16
C ARG A 90 -24.52 14.02 19.79
N GLY A 91 -24.94 14.92 18.90
CA GLY A 91 -24.16 16.08 18.51
C GLY A 91 -24.04 16.24 17.00
N HIS A 92 -23.45 17.38 16.63
CA HIS A 92 -23.20 17.77 15.25
C HIS A 92 -21.96 17.08 14.67
N GLY A 93 -21.79 17.24 13.36
CA GLY A 93 -20.60 16.79 12.65
C GLY A 93 -19.31 17.38 13.21
N VAL A 94 -18.22 16.66 13.00
CA VAL A 94 -16.88 17.14 13.34
C VAL A 94 -16.38 18.08 12.25
N GLN A 95 -15.58 19.07 12.63
CA GLN A 95 -14.88 19.90 11.66
C GLN A 95 -13.96 19.01 10.80
N PRO A 96 -14.03 19.10 9.47
CA PRO A 96 -13.25 18.24 8.58
C PRO A 96 -11.75 18.53 8.69
N VAL A 97 -11.41 19.80 8.94
CA VAL A 97 -10.04 20.28 9.11
C VAL A 97 -9.89 20.83 10.54
N LEU A 98 -8.78 20.48 11.20
CA LEU A 98 -8.45 21.01 12.51
C LEU A 98 -7.33 22.05 12.35
N VAL A 99 -7.68 23.32 12.56
CA VAL A 99 -6.71 24.42 12.60
C VAL A 99 -6.46 24.79 14.06
N SER A 100 -5.20 24.92 14.46
CA SER A 100 -4.84 25.32 15.81
C SER A 100 -4.07 26.65 15.78
N PRO A 101 -4.14 27.48 16.83
CA PRO A 101 -3.39 28.75 16.88
C PRO A 101 -1.90 28.57 16.56
N ASN A 102 -1.31 27.44 16.99
CA ASN A 102 0.11 27.12 16.84
C ASN A 102 0.45 26.42 15.52
N ARG A 103 -0.56 25.99 14.75
CA ARG A 103 -0.39 25.33 13.44
C ARG A 103 -1.56 25.70 12.56
N GLN A 104 -1.33 26.73 11.74
CA GLN A 104 -2.27 27.23 10.74
C GLN A 104 -2.18 26.44 9.41
N ASP A 105 -1.06 25.72 9.20
CA ASP A 105 -0.85 24.93 8.00
C ASP A 105 -1.78 23.71 7.96
N VAL A 106 -2.60 23.66 6.92
CA VAL A 106 -3.50 22.55 6.61
C VAL A 106 -2.80 21.61 5.64
N GLY A 107 -2.71 20.32 5.98
CA GLY A 107 -2.16 19.28 5.14
C GLY A 107 -3.16 18.73 4.12
N SER A 108 -3.00 17.45 3.76
CA SER A 108 -3.87 16.80 2.77
C SER A 108 -5.34 16.72 3.23
N GLU A 109 -5.62 16.84 4.52
CA GLU A 109 -6.98 16.91 5.09
C GLU A 109 -7.82 18.04 4.47
N GLY A 110 -7.23 19.19 4.13
CA GLY A 110 -7.96 20.30 3.51
C GLY A 110 -8.41 20.00 2.08
N ILE A 111 -7.55 19.34 1.32
CA ILE A 111 -7.82 18.95 -0.08
C ILE A 111 -8.86 17.84 -0.11
N LEU A 112 -8.72 16.86 0.78
CA LEU A 112 -9.69 15.77 0.95
C LEU A 112 -11.05 16.31 1.39
N ALA A 113 -11.09 17.25 2.35
CA ALA A 113 -12.33 17.89 2.79
C ALA A 113 -13.03 18.65 1.65
N ALA A 114 -12.28 19.39 0.84
CA ALA A 114 -12.81 20.10 -0.32
C ALA A 114 -13.35 19.12 -1.37
N LEU A 115 -12.64 18.02 -1.65
CA LEU A 115 -13.06 16.96 -2.55
C LEU A 115 -14.37 16.32 -2.08
N ILE A 116 -14.44 15.92 -0.80
CA ILE A 116 -15.65 15.34 -0.20
C ILE A 116 -16.83 16.32 -0.28
N SER A 117 -16.60 17.60 0.01
CA SER A 117 -17.66 18.62 -0.05
C SER A 117 -18.23 18.78 -1.46
N LYS A 118 -17.38 18.89 -2.48
CA LYS A 118 -17.79 18.95 -3.88
C LYS A 118 -18.54 17.68 -4.31
N PHE A 119 -18.01 16.51 -3.94
CA PHE A 119 -18.62 15.22 -4.26
C PHE A 119 -20.00 15.04 -3.62
N ARG A 120 -20.15 15.46 -2.36
CA ARG A 120 -21.44 15.48 -1.65
C ARG A 120 -22.45 16.39 -2.34
N ASN A 121 -22.03 17.57 -2.79
CA ASN A 121 -22.93 18.51 -3.48
C ASN A 121 -23.45 17.94 -4.81
N ALA A 122 -22.64 17.13 -5.50
CA ALA A 122 -23.08 16.38 -6.68
C ALA A 122 -23.97 15.17 -6.35
N ASN A 123 -23.92 14.66 -5.10
CA ASN A 123 -24.63 13.43 -4.68
C ASN A 123 -25.40 13.58 -3.35
N PRO A 124 -26.25 14.61 -3.16
CA PRO A 124 -26.79 14.97 -1.85
C PRO A 124 -27.77 13.94 -1.26
N ALA A 125 -28.39 13.10 -2.09
CA ALA A 125 -29.33 12.08 -1.64
C ALA A 125 -28.65 10.85 -1.01
N THR A 126 -27.41 10.55 -1.43
CA THR A 126 -26.70 9.31 -1.09
C THR A 126 -25.51 9.56 -0.16
N VAL A 127 -24.97 10.79 -0.15
CA VAL A 127 -23.69 11.10 0.50
C VAL A 127 -23.85 12.19 1.56
N LEU A 128 -23.28 11.94 2.74
CA LEU A 128 -23.09 12.94 3.79
C LEU A 128 -21.61 13.28 3.94
N SER A 129 -21.30 14.57 4.16
CA SER A 129 -19.95 15.06 4.44
C SER A 129 -19.79 15.27 5.95
N HIS A 130 -18.89 14.51 6.57
CA HIS A 130 -18.53 14.61 7.99
C HIS A 130 -19.72 14.72 8.97
N PRO A 131 -20.77 13.91 8.82
CA PRO A 131 -21.98 14.03 9.65
C PRO A 131 -21.72 13.76 11.13
N GLY A 132 -22.61 14.26 11.99
CA GLY A 132 -22.61 13.96 13.43
C GLY A 132 -23.37 12.67 13.74
N PRO A 133 -23.34 12.18 15.00
CA PRO A 133 -24.10 11.02 15.44
C PRO A 133 -25.61 11.13 15.19
N ASP A 134 -26.16 12.35 15.22
CA ASP A 134 -27.58 12.58 15.00
C ASP A 134 -27.96 12.44 13.52
N ASP A 135 -27.15 12.98 12.61
CA ASP A 135 -27.33 12.83 11.16
C ASP A 135 -27.10 11.38 10.71
N LEU A 136 -26.05 10.72 11.22
CA LEU A 136 -25.78 9.30 10.96
C LEU A 136 -27.00 8.44 11.25
N ARG A 137 -27.69 8.73 12.36
CA ARG A 137 -28.89 8.01 12.78
C ARG A 137 -30.12 8.40 11.97
N ALA A 138 -30.37 9.71 11.81
CA ALA A 138 -31.55 10.22 11.11
C ALA A 138 -31.60 9.74 9.66
N LYS A 139 -30.44 9.69 9.00
CA LYS A 139 -30.29 9.23 7.61
C LYS A 139 -29.99 7.73 7.49
N ARG A 140 -29.94 7.00 8.61
CA ARG A 140 -29.67 5.55 8.66
C ARG A 140 -28.45 5.15 7.84
N VAL A 141 -27.33 5.86 8.06
CA VAL A 141 -26.08 5.61 7.35
C VAL A 141 -25.64 4.16 7.55
N ARG A 142 -25.31 3.48 6.44
CA ARG A 142 -24.90 2.06 6.43
C ARG A 142 -23.41 1.87 6.22
N LYS A 143 -22.70 2.90 5.76
CA LYS A 143 -21.26 2.82 5.54
C LYS A 143 -20.58 4.12 5.92
N ILE A 144 -19.52 4.01 6.71
CA ILE A 144 -18.57 5.09 7.00
C ILE A 144 -17.35 4.89 6.12
N VAL A 145 -17.04 5.88 5.31
CA VAL A 145 -15.91 5.87 4.40
C VAL A 145 -14.89 6.93 4.84
N ILE A 146 -13.68 6.49 5.15
CA ILE A 146 -12.55 7.38 5.44
C ILE A 146 -11.77 7.58 4.14
N VAL A 147 -11.56 8.83 3.75
CA VAL A 147 -10.85 9.19 2.52
C VAL A 147 -9.48 9.75 2.88
N THR A 148 -8.42 9.18 2.33
CA THR A 148 -7.03 9.60 2.54
C THR A 148 -6.27 9.68 1.21
N ASP A 149 -5.23 10.50 1.14
CA ASP A 149 -4.37 10.57 -0.04
C ASP A 149 -3.36 9.42 -0.04
N PHE A 150 -2.71 9.15 1.10
CA PHE A 150 -1.65 8.16 1.18
C PHE A 150 -1.62 7.37 2.49
N ILE A 151 -1.60 6.04 2.37
CA ILE A 151 -1.41 5.11 3.49
C ILE A 151 0.05 4.63 3.51
N GLY A 152 0.91 5.32 4.27
CA GLY A 152 2.29 4.88 4.50
C GLY A 152 2.40 3.79 5.56
N SER A 153 2.34 4.18 6.83
CA SER A 153 2.31 3.24 7.96
C SER A 153 0.90 2.77 8.35
N GLY A 154 -0.15 3.43 7.84
CA GLY A 154 -1.53 3.19 8.26
C GLY A 154 -1.93 3.80 9.61
N LYS A 155 -0.97 4.38 10.36
CA LYS A 155 -1.21 4.87 11.73
C LYS A 155 -2.39 5.83 11.84
N ARG A 156 -2.48 6.85 10.97
CA ARG A 156 -3.56 7.86 11.05
C ARG A 156 -4.92 7.28 10.72
N ALA A 157 -5.05 6.53 9.63
CA ALA A 157 -6.27 5.80 9.29
C ALA A 157 -6.71 4.86 10.43
N CYS A 158 -5.77 4.10 11.03
CA CYS A 158 -6.06 3.26 12.20
C CYS A 158 -6.51 4.08 13.41
N GLU A 159 -5.87 5.21 13.71
CA GLU A 159 -6.29 6.09 14.82
C GLU A 159 -7.69 6.67 14.57
N MET A 160 -8.01 7.04 13.33
CA MET A 160 -9.35 7.52 13.00
C MET A 160 -10.41 6.41 13.10
N LEU A 161 -10.09 5.19 12.67
CA LEU A 161 -10.94 4.02 12.88
C LEU A 161 -11.11 3.71 14.36
N GLU A 162 -10.05 3.80 15.16
CA GLU A 162 -10.08 3.63 16.61
C GLU A 162 -11.01 4.67 17.27
N ALA A 163 -10.93 5.93 16.83
CA ALA A 163 -11.80 7.00 17.31
C ALA A 163 -13.29 6.76 17.00
N PHE A 164 -13.62 6.20 15.83
CA PHE A 164 -14.98 5.71 15.55
C PHE A 164 -15.33 4.52 16.44
N GLY A 165 -14.37 3.60 16.63
CA GLY A 165 -14.48 2.45 17.49
C GLY A 165 -14.74 2.81 18.95
N ASN A 166 -14.41 4.02 19.39
CA ASN A 166 -14.64 4.51 20.76
C ASN A 166 -15.98 5.22 20.94
N VAL A 167 -16.83 5.30 19.91
CA VAL A 167 -18.18 5.88 19.98
C VAL A 167 -19.19 4.77 20.28
N ALA A 168 -19.88 4.84 21.42
CA ALA A 168 -20.78 3.78 21.90
C ALA A 168 -21.90 3.41 20.91
N SER A 169 -22.54 4.40 20.28
CA SER A 169 -23.58 4.14 19.26
C SER A 169 -23.02 3.39 18.05
N ILE A 170 -21.78 3.68 17.64
CA ILE A 170 -21.15 3.06 16.48
C ILE A 170 -20.75 1.63 16.80
N GLN A 171 -20.21 1.38 17.99
CA GLN A 171 -19.96 0.01 18.47
C GLN A 171 -21.24 -0.84 18.43
N SER A 172 -22.35 -0.28 18.91
CA SER A 172 -23.66 -0.94 18.88
C SER A 172 -24.12 -1.22 17.45
N TRP A 173 -24.09 -0.23 16.55
CA TRP A 173 -24.48 -0.45 15.15
C TRP A 173 -23.62 -1.50 14.48
N ARG A 174 -22.32 -1.53 14.77
CA ARG A 174 -21.39 -2.52 14.23
C ARG A 174 -21.67 -3.92 14.78
N SER A 175 -21.98 -4.07 16.07
CA SER A 175 -22.32 -5.38 16.64
C SER A 175 -23.62 -5.96 16.07
N TYR A 176 -24.56 -5.11 15.67
CA TYR A 176 -25.79 -5.50 14.99
C TYR A 176 -25.65 -5.63 13.45
N GLY A 177 -24.45 -5.44 12.89
CA GLY A 177 -24.24 -5.50 11.43
C GLY A 177 -24.92 -4.37 10.65
N LEU A 178 -25.22 -3.24 11.30
CA LEU A 178 -25.96 -2.11 10.72
C LEU A 178 -25.06 -1.07 10.04
N ILE A 179 -23.74 -1.14 10.28
CA ILE A 179 -22.77 -0.20 9.74
C ILE A 179 -21.47 -0.91 9.35
N GLU A 180 -20.98 -0.57 8.18
CA GLU A 180 -19.72 -1.03 7.61
C GLU A 180 -18.70 0.11 7.56
N PHE A 181 -17.43 -0.27 7.47
CA PHE A 181 -16.31 0.67 7.34
C PHE A 181 -15.58 0.42 6.02
N GLU A 182 -15.19 1.51 5.37
CA GLU A 182 -14.35 1.48 4.19
C GLU A 182 -13.28 2.57 4.30
N VAL A 183 -12.06 2.27 3.86
CA VAL A 183 -10.99 3.25 3.72
C VAL A 183 -10.64 3.34 2.25
N VAL A 184 -10.77 4.54 1.68
CA VAL A 184 -10.46 4.84 0.28
C VAL A 184 -9.18 5.65 0.26
N CYS A 185 -8.17 5.17 -0.46
CA CYS A 185 -6.95 5.92 -0.65
C CYS A 185 -6.50 5.97 -2.11
N TYR A 186 -5.82 7.06 -2.45
CA TYR A 186 -5.17 7.14 -3.76
C TYR A 186 -4.02 6.14 -3.82
N SER A 187 -3.14 6.15 -2.82
CA SER A 187 -2.03 5.20 -2.78
C SER A 187 -1.75 4.61 -1.39
N ALA A 188 -1.15 3.43 -1.36
CA ALA A 188 -0.75 2.75 -0.13
C ALA A 188 0.56 1.97 -0.28
N ALA A 189 1.36 1.98 0.78
CA ALA A 189 2.41 0.99 0.99
C ALA A 189 1.79 -0.34 1.48
N GLU A 190 2.37 -1.47 1.08
CA GLU A 190 1.83 -2.81 1.38
C GLU A 190 1.61 -3.03 2.89
N TRP A 191 2.61 -2.70 3.70
CA TRP A 191 2.53 -2.88 5.15
C TRP A 191 1.47 -1.98 5.80
N GLY A 192 1.34 -0.74 5.34
CA GLY A 192 0.31 0.19 5.82
C GLY A 192 -1.09 -0.28 5.45
N ALA A 193 -1.29 -0.73 4.21
CA ALA A 193 -2.55 -1.31 3.75
C ALA A 193 -2.97 -2.51 4.60
N LYS A 194 -2.04 -3.44 4.86
CA LYS A 194 -2.28 -4.59 5.74
C LYS A 194 -2.66 -4.17 7.16
N THR A 195 -1.94 -3.21 7.73
CA THR A 195 -2.21 -2.70 9.09
C THR A 195 -3.62 -2.13 9.21
N VAL A 196 -4.08 -1.39 8.18
CA VAL A 196 -5.45 -0.84 8.14
C VAL A 196 -6.49 -1.95 7.96
N ALA A 197 -6.26 -2.89 7.04
CA ALA A 197 -7.17 -4.02 6.80
C ALA A 197 -7.33 -4.93 8.04
N ASP A 198 -6.25 -5.11 8.80
CA ASP A 198 -6.24 -5.96 10.00
C ASP A 198 -6.92 -5.32 11.21
N HIS A 199 -7.24 -4.01 11.16
CA HIS A 199 -7.88 -3.25 12.25
C HIS A 199 -9.15 -3.92 12.78
N ARG A 200 -9.49 -3.71 14.07
CA ARG A 200 -10.64 -4.38 14.73
C ARG A 200 -11.98 -4.16 14.02
N LEU A 201 -12.15 -2.97 13.42
CA LEU A 201 -13.35 -2.61 12.69
C LEU A 201 -13.48 -3.31 11.33
N LYS A 202 -12.43 -4.02 10.89
CA LYS A 202 -12.37 -4.76 9.62
C LYS A 202 -12.86 -3.91 8.44
N PRO A 203 -12.25 -2.74 8.19
CA PRO A 203 -12.64 -1.92 7.07
C PRO A 203 -12.35 -2.63 5.75
N THR A 204 -13.22 -2.43 4.76
CA THR A 204 -12.86 -2.69 3.36
C THR A 204 -11.82 -1.66 2.93
N LEU A 205 -10.82 -2.07 2.16
CA LEU A 205 -9.75 -1.18 1.71
C LEU A 205 -9.80 -1.04 0.18
N THR A 206 -10.00 0.19 -0.28
CA THR A 206 -10.07 0.53 -1.70
C THR A 206 -8.88 1.40 -2.05
N ILE A 207 -7.93 0.84 -2.80
CA ILE A 207 -6.65 1.48 -3.18
C ILE A 207 -6.64 1.69 -4.68
N TYR A 208 -6.43 2.93 -5.13
CA TYR A 208 -6.28 3.19 -6.57
C TYR A 208 -4.92 2.72 -7.12
N ALA A 209 -3.82 3.07 -6.45
CA ALA A 209 -2.46 2.78 -6.91
C ALA A 209 -1.55 2.24 -5.80
N ALA A 210 -0.67 1.30 -6.13
CA ALA A 210 0.40 0.88 -5.23
C ALA A 210 1.47 1.98 -5.12
N CYS A 211 1.96 2.26 -3.91
CA CYS A 211 3.10 3.18 -3.73
C CYS A 211 4.42 2.44 -3.93
N PRO A 212 5.30 2.84 -4.87
CA PRO A 212 6.66 2.32 -4.91
C PRO A 212 7.39 2.66 -3.60
N VAL A 213 8.19 1.72 -3.12
CA VAL A 213 9.12 1.94 -2.00
C VAL A 213 10.53 1.61 -2.44
N VAL A 214 11.54 2.18 -1.76
CA VAL A 214 12.96 2.00 -2.10
C VAL A 214 13.35 0.52 -2.24
N SER A 215 12.91 -0.34 -1.32
CA SER A 215 13.24 -1.77 -1.30
C SER A 215 12.52 -2.59 -2.38
N GLU A 216 11.44 -2.07 -2.96
CA GLU A 216 10.71 -2.70 -4.07
C GLU A 216 11.22 -2.21 -5.43
N THR A 217 11.63 -0.94 -5.50
CA THR A 217 12.04 -0.25 -6.73
C THR A 217 13.48 -0.57 -7.11
N PHE A 218 14.36 -0.71 -6.12
CA PHE A 218 15.79 -0.93 -6.34
C PHE A 218 16.24 -2.29 -5.81
N MET A 219 17.25 -2.90 -6.44
CA MET A 219 17.77 -4.22 -6.06
C MET A 219 19.30 -4.26 -6.03
N GLY A 220 19.85 -5.17 -5.24
CA GLY A 220 21.28 -5.48 -5.26
C GLY A 220 22.16 -4.30 -4.85
N ALA A 221 23.14 -3.97 -5.69
CA ALA A 221 24.11 -2.89 -5.43
C ALA A 221 23.44 -1.51 -5.40
N ASP A 222 22.45 -1.28 -6.27
CA ASP A 222 21.72 -0.01 -6.35
C ASP A 222 20.91 0.25 -5.08
N LEU A 223 20.22 -0.78 -4.55
CA LEU A 223 19.49 -0.67 -3.27
C LEU A 223 20.43 -0.25 -2.13
N LYS A 224 21.57 -0.93 -2.00
CA LYS A 224 22.54 -0.62 -0.94
C LYS A 224 23.11 0.79 -1.09
N ALA A 225 23.45 1.19 -2.31
CA ALA A 225 23.95 2.53 -2.59
C ALA A 225 22.93 3.61 -2.24
N ILE A 226 21.64 3.38 -2.54
CA ILE A 226 20.56 4.30 -2.19
C ILE A 226 20.33 4.35 -0.67
N GLU A 227 20.40 3.21 0.02
CA GLU A 227 20.33 3.18 1.47
C GLU A 227 21.46 3.98 2.13
N ASP A 228 22.68 3.78 1.65
CA ASP A 228 23.86 4.50 2.13
C ASP A 228 23.77 6.00 1.81
N LEU A 229 23.25 6.37 0.62
CA LEU A 229 22.98 7.75 0.23
C LEU A 229 22.00 8.44 1.18
N CYS A 230 20.85 7.80 1.46
CA CYS A 230 19.84 8.34 2.37
C CYS A 230 20.37 8.46 3.81
N ARG A 231 21.29 7.58 4.24
CA ARG A 231 21.95 7.68 5.56
C ARG A 231 22.97 8.82 5.59
N LYS A 232 23.66 9.06 4.48
CA LYS A 232 24.65 10.13 4.33
C LYS A 232 24.00 11.51 4.30
N TYR A 233 22.84 11.64 3.65
CA TYR A 233 22.15 12.92 3.43
C TYR A 233 20.64 12.88 3.79
N PRO A 234 20.12 13.91 4.48
CA PRO A 234 20.85 14.98 5.16
C PRO A 234 21.57 14.42 6.40
N LYS A 235 22.72 15.00 6.74
CA LYS A 235 23.47 14.61 7.94
C LYS A 235 22.59 14.74 9.18
N GLY A 236 22.74 13.82 10.13
CA GLY A 236 22.00 13.84 11.41
C GLY A 236 20.52 13.42 11.30
N SER A 237 20.09 12.86 10.17
CA SER A 237 18.76 12.29 10.04
C SER A 237 18.58 11.11 11.00
N LYS A 238 17.62 11.20 11.92
CA LYS A 238 17.17 10.06 12.75
C LYS A 238 16.40 9.02 11.95
N TRP A 239 15.76 9.45 10.86
CA TRP A 239 14.91 8.60 10.03
C TRP A 239 15.23 8.80 8.53
N PRO A 240 16.38 8.30 8.06
CA PRO A 240 16.84 8.45 6.67
C PRO A 240 15.77 8.09 5.61
N MET A 241 15.07 6.98 5.84
CA MET A 241 14.03 6.46 4.95
C MET A 241 12.63 7.00 5.26
N GLY A 242 12.52 8.08 6.04
CA GLY A 242 11.25 8.64 6.46
C GLY A 242 10.63 7.92 7.66
N PHE A 243 9.44 8.36 8.04
CA PHE A 243 8.71 7.84 9.21
C PHE A 243 8.50 6.32 9.11
N ASN A 244 8.80 5.60 10.20
CA ASN A 244 8.78 4.13 10.26
C ASN A 244 9.64 3.42 9.19
N ALA A 245 10.62 4.10 8.59
CA ALA A 245 11.52 3.56 7.58
C ALA A 245 10.80 2.94 6.36
N THR A 246 9.64 3.49 5.97
CA THR A 246 8.86 2.99 4.83
C THR A 246 9.58 3.21 3.50
N GLY A 247 10.30 4.32 3.33
CA GLY A 247 11.01 4.63 2.08
C GLY A 247 10.06 4.83 0.90
N SER A 248 8.93 5.50 1.11
CA SER A 248 7.93 5.76 0.07
C SER A 248 8.49 6.65 -1.03
N LEU A 249 8.29 6.25 -2.28
CA LEU A 249 8.74 6.98 -3.47
C LEU A 249 7.54 7.57 -4.22
N ILE A 250 6.72 8.35 -3.52
CA ILE A 250 5.58 9.04 -4.11
C ILE A 250 5.56 10.50 -3.64
N ALA A 251 5.21 11.42 -4.53
CA ALA A 251 4.93 12.81 -4.21
C ALA A 251 3.68 13.28 -4.95
N PHE A 252 2.85 14.05 -4.25
CA PHE A 252 1.62 14.63 -4.80
C PHE A 252 1.85 16.11 -5.10
N SER A 253 1.03 16.67 -5.99
CA SER A 253 0.97 18.11 -6.29
C SER A 253 0.75 19.00 -5.08
N HIS A 254 0.25 18.43 -3.97
CA HIS A 254 0.04 19.12 -2.70
C HIS A 254 1.06 18.78 -1.61
N GLY A 255 2.03 17.93 -1.91
CA GLY A 255 3.15 17.68 -1.04
C GLY A 255 3.67 16.24 -1.06
N ILE A 256 4.79 16.04 -0.37
CA ILE A 256 5.42 14.73 -0.21
C ILE A 256 5.13 14.14 1.19
N PRO A 257 4.73 12.85 1.31
CA PRO A 257 4.47 12.23 2.59
C PRO A 257 5.73 12.14 3.46
N ASN A 258 5.54 12.18 4.78
CA ASN A 258 6.65 12.04 5.74
C ASN A 258 7.27 10.63 5.78
N ASN A 259 6.62 9.64 5.14
CA ASN A 259 7.14 8.29 4.90
C ASN A 259 8.17 8.24 3.76
N ALA A 260 8.30 9.30 2.97
CA ALA A 260 9.35 9.40 1.97
C ALA A 260 10.72 9.67 2.62
N PRO A 261 11.83 9.23 1.98
CA PRO A 261 13.17 9.51 2.45
C PRO A 261 13.40 10.99 2.78
N GLN A 262 14.05 11.28 3.91
CA GLN A 262 14.21 12.64 4.40
C GLN A 262 15.06 13.53 3.47
N ILE A 263 15.88 12.91 2.63
CA ILE A 263 16.66 13.56 1.56
C ILE A 263 15.81 14.44 0.63
N PHE A 264 14.51 14.14 0.51
CA PHE A 264 13.60 14.86 -0.34
C PHE A 264 12.93 16.06 0.33
N HIS A 265 12.76 16.09 1.66
CA HIS A 265 11.89 17.09 2.32
C HIS A 265 12.45 17.73 3.59
N SER A 266 13.50 17.15 4.19
CA SER A 266 14.05 17.63 5.44
C SER A 266 15.04 18.77 5.21
N SER A 267 14.97 19.85 6.00
CA SER A 267 15.95 20.95 5.96
C SER A 267 17.05 20.83 7.03
N LEU A 268 17.31 19.61 7.54
CA LEU A 268 18.29 19.38 8.60
C LEU A 268 19.70 19.82 8.18
N ASN A 269 20.40 20.50 9.10
CA ASN A 269 21.79 20.92 8.91
C ASN A 269 22.04 21.73 7.62
N GLY A 270 21.08 22.58 7.25
CA GLY A 270 21.18 23.42 6.05
C GLY A 270 20.98 22.68 4.73
N TRP A 271 20.51 21.43 4.77
CA TRP A 271 20.12 20.70 3.57
C TRP A 271 19.05 21.45 2.79
N ARG A 272 19.20 21.48 1.46
CA ARG A 272 18.24 22.11 0.53
C ARG A 272 17.39 21.02 -0.11
N PRO A 273 16.26 20.62 0.51
CA PRO A 273 15.41 19.57 -0.02
C PRO A 273 14.73 20.02 -1.33
N LEU A 274 14.33 19.05 -2.15
CA LEU A 274 13.50 19.30 -3.33
C LEU A 274 12.10 19.79 -2.94
N PHE A 275 11.55 19.24 -1.85
CA PHE A 275 10.22 19.56 -1.33
C PHE A 275 10.33 20.30 0.01
N GLN A 276 10.68 21.58 -0.03
CA GLN A 276 10.83 22.40 1.18
C GLN A 276 9.52 22.48 1.95
N GLY A 277 9.56 22.18 3.26
CA GLY A 277 8.36 22.14 4.10
C GLY A 277 7.36 21.04 3.72
N ARG A 278 7.78 20.07 2.88
CA ARG A 278 6.93 19.08 2.19
C ARG A 278 5.95 19.69 1.18
N SER A 279 6.18 20.93 0.77
CA SER A 279 5.35 21.62 -0.23
C SER A 279 5.91 21.46 -1.63
N THR A 280 5.03 21.58 -2.61
CA THR A 280 5.25 21.37 -4.06
C THR A 280 4.97 22.62 -4.87
N LEU A 281 5.21 23.81 -4.30
CA LEU A 281 5.00 25.13 -4.94
C LEU A 281 5.70 25.33 -6.30
N MET A 282 6.41 24.34 -6.83
CA MET A 282 7.04 24.39 -8.14
C MET A 282 6.05 23.89 -9.21
N SER A 283 5.59 24.80 -10.07
CA SER A 283 4.67 24.49 -11.18
C SER A 283 5.21 23.43 -12.16
N GLU A 284 6.52 23.21 -12.17
CA GLU A 284 7.20 22.20 -13.00
C GLU A 284 6.78 20.77 -12.63
N LEU A 285 6.41 20.50 -11.38
CA LEU A 285 6.02 19.16 -10.91
C LEU A 285 4.69 18.69 -11.51
N ASP A 286 3.69 19.57 -11.56
CA ASP A 286 2.39 19.25 -12.18
C ASP A 286 2.55 19.03 -13.69
N GLN A 287 3.41 19.80 -14.36
CA GLN A 287 3.68 19.62 -15.80
C GLN A 287 4.36 18.27 -16.10
N VAL A 288 5.35 17.88 -15.27
CA VAL A 288 6.01 16.57 -15.41
C VAL A 288 5.03 15.45 -15.10
N ALA A 289 4.22 15.58 -14.04
CA ALA A 289 3.22 14.58 -13.66
C ALA A 289 2.16 14.38 -14.76
N ASP A 290 1.57 15.47 -15.28
CA ASP A 290 0.55 15.42 -16.34
C ASP A 290 1.08 14.87 -17.68
N THR A 291 2.38 15.00 -17.94
CA THR A 291 3.03 14.44 -19.16
C THR A 291 3.48 12.99 -18.96
N SER A 292 3.40 12.47 -17.72
CA SER A 292 3.92 11.16 -17.38
C SER A 292 2.82 10.09 -17.43
N ASP A 293 2.70 9.37 -18.55
CA ASP A 293 1.96 8.09 -18.64
C ASP A 293 2.50 7.00 -17.68
N HIS A 294 3.52 7.34 -16.88
CA HIS A 294 4.22 6.51 -15.92
C HIS A 294 3.32 6.03 -14.78
N VAL A 295 2.34 6.83 -14.32
CA VAL A 295 1.56 6.49 -13.13
C VAL A 295 0.76 5.21 -13.35
N VAL A 296 0.04 5.11 -14.47
CA VAL A 296 -0.75 3.92 -14.79
C VAL A 296 0.18 2.72 -15.03
N LYS A 297 1.24 2.88 -15.84
CA LYS A 297 2.13 1.77 -16.20
C LYS A 297 2.90 1.22 -14.99
N GLN A 298 3.55 2.08 -14.19
CA GLN A 298 4.25 1.65 -12.98
C GLN A 298 3.29 1.16 -11.91
N SER A 299 2.10 1.76 -11.76
CA SER A 299 1.13 1.28 -10.77
C SER A 299 0.54 -0.08 -11.16
N THR A 300 0.24 -0.32 -12.43
CA THR A 300 -0.19 -1.65 -12.92
C THR A 300 0.90 -2.68 -12.76
N GLU A 301 2.16 -2.34 -13.07
CA GLU A 301 3.31 -3.22 -12.86
C GLU A 301 3.51 -3.52 -11.36
N LEU A 302 3.46 -2.52 -10.48
CA LEU A 302 3.61 -2.69 -9.02
C LEU A 302 2.44 -3.43 -8.38
N LEU A 303 1.20 -3.15 -8.77
CA LEU A 303 0.03 -3.91 -8.33
C LEU A 303 0.12 -5.36 -8.83
N GLY A 304 0.61 -5.59 -10.05
CA GLY A 304 0.92 -6.92 -10.57
C GLY A 304 1.97 -7.63 -9.73
N VAL A 305 3.08 -6.97 -9.40
CA VAL A 305 4.15 -7.49 -8.53
C VAL A 305 3.61 -7.84 -7.14
N ARG A 306 2.77 -6.99 -6.55
CA ARG A 306 2.19 -7.19 -5.21
C ARG A 306 1.17 -8.32 -5.20
N ASN A 307 0.24 -8.34 -6.14
CA ASN A 307 -0.72 -9.44 -6.29
C ASN A 307 0.01 -10.76 -6.50
N ALA A 308 1.03 -10.77 -7.36
CA ALA A 308 1.86 -11.96 -7.56
C ALA A 308 2.56 -12.39 -6.27
N ARG A 309 3.19 -11.47 -5.53
CA ARG A 309 3.80 -11.77 -4.24
C ARG A 309 2.77 -12.28 -3.23
N GLU A 310 1.59 -11.70 -3.14
CA GLU A 310 0.53 -12.13 -2.21
C GLU A 310 0.05 -13.55 -2.55
N ILE A 311 -0.19 -13.84 -3.83
CA ILE A 311 -0.53 -15.19 -4.32
C ILE A 311 0.55 -16.19 -3.89
N LEU A 312 1.83 -15.83 -4.04
CA LEU A 312 2.95 -16.68 -3.64
C LEU A 312 3.21 -16.70 -2.13
N HIS A 313 2.75 -15.71 -1.38
CA HIS A 313 2.89 -15.64 0.08
C HIS A 313 1.78 -16.39 0.82
N LYS A 314 0.62 -16.65 0.20
CA LYS A 314 -0.42 -17.52 0.76
C LYS A 314 0.13 -18.95 0.86
N GLN A 315 0.49 -19.35 2.09
CA GLN A 315 1.24 -20.59 2.40
C GLN A 315 0.38 -21.85 2.43
N SER A 316 -0.74 -21.85 1.70
CA SER A 316 -1.70 -22.96 1.68
C SER A 316 -2.40 -23.02 0.32
N GLY A 317 -2.75 -24.23 -0.11
CA GLY A 317 -3.44 -24.49 -1.37
C GLY A 317 -2.54 -25.01 -2.50
N SER A 318 -3.19 -25.49 -3.56
CA SER A 318 -2.54 -26.15 -4.70
C SER A 318 -1.57 -25.24 -5.45
N VAL A 319 -1.89 -23.95 -5.57
CA VAL A 319 -1.05 -22.93 -6.24
C VAL A 319 0.32 -22.78 -5.58
N TRP A 320 0.38 -22.78 -4.25
CA TRP A 320 1.63 -22.71 -3.50
C TRP A 320 2.50 -23.95 -3.75
N THR A 321 1.92 -25.15 -3.61
CA THR A 321 2.61 -26.42 -3.83
C THR A 321 3.17 -26.50 -5.24
N HIS A 322 2.35 -26.13 -6.24
CA HIS A 322 2.77 -26.10 -7.63
C HIS A 322 3.90 -25.09 -7.86
N THR A 323 3.84 -23.92 -7.23
CA THR A 323 4.91 -22.91 -7.31
C THR A 323 6.22 -23.48 -6.78
N MET A 324 6.23 -24.12 -5.61
CA MET A 324 7.44 -24.72 -5.04
C MET A 324 8.01 -25.83 -5.92
N LEU A 325 7.16 -26.69 -6.49
CA LEU A 325 7.57 -27.73 -7.44
C LEU A 325 8.25 -27.12 -8.68
N VAL A 326 7.65 -26.08 -9.26
CA VAL A 326 8.21 -25.38 -10.44
C VAL A 326 9.53 -24.70 -10.09
N LEU A 327 9.63 -23.96 -8.99
CA LEU A 327 10.88 -23.31 -8.59
C LEU A 327 11.99 -24.32 -8.26
N HIS A 328 11.64 -25.47 -7.68
CA HIS A 328 12.60 -26.54 -7.44
C HIS A 328 13.09 -27.16 -8.76
N ALA A 329 12.19 -27.39 -9.73
CA ALA A 329 12.58 -27.85 -11.06
C ALA A 329 13.46 -26.83 -11.80
N VAL A 330 13.18 -25.53 -11.67
CA VAL A 330 14.05 -24.46 -12.19
C VAL A 330 15.42 -24.46 -11.51
N ARG A 331 15.48 -24.73 -10.19
CA ARG A 331 16.75 -24.88 -9.45
C ARG A 331 17.60 -26.03 -10.00
N SER A 332 16.98 -27.10 -10.46
CA SER A 332 17.66 -28.24 -11.10
C SER A 332 18.16 -27.94 -12.53
N GLY A 333 17.96 -26.72 -13.04
CA GLY A 333 18.47 -26.28 -14.33
C GLY A 333 17.47 -26.33 -15.48
N LEU A 334 16.22 -26.76 -15.25
CA LEU A 334 15.18 -26.75 -16.28
C LEU A 334 14.64 -25.34 -16.51
N GLN A 335 14.55 -24.92 -17.78
CA GLN A 335 14.11 -23.58 -18.17
C GLN A 335 12.97 -23.60 -19.20
N SER A 336 12.80 -24.68 -19.96
CA SER A 336 11.69 -24.85 -20.91
C SER A 336 10.39 -25.16 -20.18
N ILE A 337 9.28 -24.63 -20.70
CA ILE A 337 7.96 -24.80 -20.07
C ILE A 337 7.54 -26.27 -20.17
N GLU A 338 7.87 -26.92 -21.29
CA GLU A 338 7.64 -28.33 -21.57
C GLU A 338 8.46 -29.21 -20.61
N GLY A 339 9.72 -28.86 -20.37
CA GLY A 339 10.58 -29.57 -19.42
C GLY A 339 10.10 -29.43 -17.97
N LEU A 340 9.68 -28.23 -17.58
CA LEU A 340 9.10 -27.96 -16.27
C LEU A 340 7.77 -28.70 -16.07
N SER A 341 6.89 -28.72 -17.08
CA SER A 341 5.65 -29.50 -17.09
C SER A 341 5.93 -30.99 -16.94
N ALA A 342 6.85 -31.55 -17.75
CA ALA A 342 7.24 -32.95 -17.67
C ALA A 342 7.81 -33.32 -16.29
N ARG A 343 8.65 -32.45 -15.70
CA ARG A 343 9.29 -32.69 -14.39
C ARG A 343 8.32 -32.59 -13.22
N THR A 344 7.39 -31.65 -13.27
CA THR A 344 6.44 -31.38 -12.18
C THR A 344 5.11 -32.13 -12.33
N ARG A 345 4.85 -32.72 -13.50
CA ARG A 345 3.58 -33.32 -13.92
C ARG A 345 2.39 -32.36 -13.88
N LEU A 346 2.66 -31.05 -13.99
CA LEU A 346 1.63 -30.03 -14.04
C LEU A 346 1.27 -29.70 -15.49
N PRO A 347 0.00 -29.35 -15.80
CA PRO A 347 -0.37 -28.88 -17.12
C PRO A 347 0.47 -27.67 -17.56
N ILE A 348 0.82 -27.60 -18.84
CA ILE A 348 1.61 -26.50 -19.42
C ILE A 348 1.01 -25.13 -19.03
N ALA A 349 -0.31 -24.96 -19.15
CA ALA A 349 -1.00 -23.73 -18.76
C ALA A 349 -0.74 -23.32 -17.30
N ARG A 350 -0.71 -24.29 -16.37
CA ARG A 350 -0.44 -24.04 -14.95
C ARG A 350 1.03 -23.69 -14.71
N VAL A 351 1.95 -24.32 -15.43
CA VAL A 351 3.39 -24.01 -15.37
C VAL A 351 3.64 -22.60 -15.90
N THR A 352 3.03 -22.23 -17.02
CA THR A 352 3.11 -20.89 -17.60
C THR A 352 2.62 -19.83 -16.62
N GLU A 353 1.43 -20.02 -16.04
CA GLU A 353 0.85 -19.12 -15.02
C GLU A 353 1.82 -18.93 -13.84
N ILE A 354 2.40 -20.01 -13.32
CA ILE A 354 3.33 -19.96 -12.18
C ILE A 354 4.64 -19.26 -12.55
N VAL A 355 5.18 -19.51 -13.74
CA VAL A 355 6.41 -18.87 -14.22
C VAL A 355 6.19 -17.37 -14.40
N GLU A 356 5.05 -16.96 -14.95
CA GLU A 356 4.68 -15.55 -15.09
C GLU A 356 4.53 -14.90 -13.72
N VAL A 357 3.75 -15.47 -12.81
CA VAL A 357 3.55 -14.97 -11.44
C VAL A 357 4.88 -14.91 -10.68
N ALA A 358 5.74 -15.93 -10.78
CA ALA A 358 7.05 -15.95 -10.12
C ALA A 358 8.06 -14.98 -10.74
N SER A 359 7.96 -14.71 -12.05
CA SER A 359 8.75 -13.68 -12.72
C SER A 359 8.31 -12.28 -12.28
N ILE A 360 6.99 -12.03 -12.27
CA ILE A 360 6.38 -10.78 -11.81
C ILE A 360 6.70 -10.53 -10.33
N ALA A 361 6.68 -11.56 -9.47
CA ALA A 361 7.06 -11.44 -8.06
C ALA A 361 8.57 -11.23 -7.83
N GLY A 362 9.41 -11.35 -8.87
CA GLY A 362 10.86 -11.22 -8.81
C GLY A 362 11.57 -12.45 -8.24
N TRP A 363 10.91 -13.61 -8.18
CA TRP A 363 11.50 -14.88 -7.75
C TRP A 363 12.27 -15.56 -8.89
N LEU A 364 11.86 -15.31 -10.13
CA LEU A 364 12.54 -15.67 -11.37
C LEU A 364 13.05 -14.43 -12.10
N SER A 365 14.18 -14.56 -12.81
CA SER A 365 14.69 -13.56 -13.75
C SER A 365 13.93 -13.62 -15.08
N PRO A 366 14.06 -12.61 -15.97
CA PRO A 366 13.51 -12.66 -17.33
C PRO A 366 14.00 -13.88 -18.13
N THR A 367 15.21 -14.35 -17.82
CA THR A 367 15.81 -15.58 -18.37
C THR A 367 15.41 -16.86 -17.63
N ARG A 368 14.34 -16.82 -16.82
CA ARG A 368 13.79 -17.94 -16.04
C ARG A 368 14.80 -18.62 -15.10
N ARG A 369 15.70 -17.84 -14.50
CA ARG A 369 16.63 -18.31 -13.45
C ARG A 369 16.20 -17.83 -12.08
N LEU A 370 16.47 -18.61 -11.04
CA LEU A 370 16.17 -18.18 -9.67
C LEU A 370 17.01 -16.96 -9.25
N THR A 371 16.32 -15.90 -8.86
CA THR A 371 16.93 -14.70 -8.27
C THR A 371 17.43 -14.99 -6.86
N LYS A 372 18.15 -14.04 -6.24
CA LYS A 372 18.55 -14.15 -4.82
C LYS A 372 17.32 -14.28 -3.91
N LEU A 373 16.24 -13.56 -4.23
CA LEU A 373 14.96 -13.61 -3.54
C LEU A 373 14.31 -14.99 -3.69
N GLY A 374 14.15 -15.49 -4.92
CA GLY A 374 13.57 -16.81 -5.18
C GLY A 374 14.35 -17.95 -4.48
N ARG A 375 15.69 -17.88 -4.45
CA ARG A 375 16.52 -18.84 -3.70
C ARG A 375 16.36 -18.73 -2.19
N ARG A 376 16.08 -17.54 -1.66
CA ARG A 376 15.84 -17.33 -0.23
C ARG A 376 14.50 -17.93 0.17
N GLU A 377 13.43 -17.63 -0.58
CA GLU A 377 12.10 -18.16 -0.32
C GLU A 377 12.05 -19.69 -0.44
N LEU A 378 12.73 -20.26 -1.45
CA LEU A 378 12.85 -21.71 -1.63
C LEU A 378 13.65 -22.38 -0.49
N ARG A 379 14.73 -21.76 0.00
CA ARG A 379 15.58 -22.33 1.07
C ARG A 379 14.95 -22.20 2.45
N TRP A 380 14.43 -21.03 2.78
CA TRP A 380 13.83 -20.76 4.10
C TRP A 380 12.66 -21.70 4.39
N LYS A 381 11.90 -22.09 3.36
CA LYS A 381 10.73 -22.96 3.52
C LYS A 381 11.03 -24.46 3.36
N ALA A 382 12.11 -24.85 2.68
CA ALA A 382 12.62 -26.22 2.69
C ALA A 382 13.20 -26.62 4.07
N ALA A 383 13.66 -25.66 4.87
CA ALA A 383 14.12 -25.90 6.23
C ALA A 383 12.98 -26.02 7.26
N LYS A 384 11.80 -25.46 6.97
CA LYS A 384 10.65 -25.43 7.89
C LYS A 384 9.75 -26.66 7.78
N HIS A 385 9.68 -27.25 6.60
CA HIS A 385 9.16 -28.60 6.39
C HIS A 385 10.37 -29.53 6.33
N GLY A 386 10.84 -30.00 7.50
CA GLY A 386 11.96 -30.94 7.60
C GLY A 386 11.80 -32.07 6.57
N ALA A 387 12.93 -32.56 6.04
CA ALA A 387 12.94 -33.62 5.03
C ALA A 387 12.00 -34.75 5.47
N LEU A 388 10.82 -34.82 4.84
CA LEU A 388 9.93 -35.95 4.98
C LEU A 388 10.71 -37.12 4.39
N ILE A 389 11.24 -37.96 5.27
CA ILE A 389 11.69 -39.30 4.91
C ILE A 389 10.42 -39.98 4.38
N LEU A 390 10.29 -40.05 3.06
CA LEU A 390 9.32 -40.95 2.44
C LEU A 390 9.70 -42.34 2.95
N ALA A 391 8.82 -42.97 3.70
CA ALA A 391 8.94 -44.40 3.97
C ALA A 391 9.11 -45.09 2.62
N ARG A 392 10.23 -45.79 2.42
CA ARG A 392 10.30 -46.77 1.34
C ARG A 392 9.11 -47.70 1.56
N GLN A 393 8.28 -47.87 0.54
CA GLN A 393 7.50 -49.10 0.46
C GLN A 393 8.54 -50.22 0.35
N ASP A 394 8.72 -50.98 1.42
CA ASP A 394 9.28 -52.31 1.28
C ASP A 394 8.28 -53.10 0.44
N ASP A 395 8.62 -53.31 -0.83
CA ASP A 395 7.98 -54.28 -1.71
C ASP A 395 8.33 -55.69 -1.22
N GLU A 396 7.85 -56.08 -0.03
CA GLU A 396 7.75 -57.51 0.30
C GLU A 396 6.55 -58.08 -0.47
N LEU A 397 6.82 -58.52 -1.69
CA LEU A 397 5.94 -59.34 -2.51
C LEU A 397 5.48 -60.58 -1.71
N TYR A 398 4.19 -60.63 -1.36
CA TYR A 398 3.57 -61.78 -0.70
C TYR A 398 3.48 -62.97 -1.66
N PHE A 399 4.18 -64.06 -1.35
CA PHE A 399 4.05 -65.36 -2.02
C PHE A 399 3.38 -66.38 -1.08
N PRO A 400 2.14 -66.82 -1.34
CA PRO A 400 1.46 -67.80 -0.50
C PRO A 400 2.04 -69.22 -0.67
N THR A 401 2.52 -69.80 0.43
CA THR A 401 3.18 -71.12 0.49
C THR A 401 2.22 -72.30 0.71
N GLN A 402 0.91 -72.12 0.60
CA GLN A 402 -0.09 -73.15 0.94
C GLN A 402 -0.59 -74.02 -0.22
N LEU A 403 0.12 -74.09 -1.34
CA LEU A 403 -0.14 -75.09 -2.39
C LEU A 403 1.02 -76.08 -2.50
N ARG A 404 1.08 -77.01 -1.54
CA ARG A 404 1.58 -78.36 -1.80
C ARG A 404 0.55 -79.36 -1.29
N ALA A 405 0.06 -80.19 -2.20
CA ALA A 405 -0.83 -81.32 -1.95
C ALA A 405 -0.14 -82.37 -1.04
N PRO A 406 -0.91 -83.22 -0.33
CA PRO A 406 -0.43 -84.05 0.79
C PRO A 406 0.66 -85.06 0.45
#